data_AF-A0A950A567-F1
#
_entry.id   AF-A0A950A567-F1
#
_cell.length_a   1.000
_cell.length_b   1.000
_cell.length_c   1.000
_cell.angle_alpha   90.00
_cell.angle_beta   90.00
_cell.angle_gamma   90.00
#
_symmetry.space_group_name_H-M   'P 1'
#
loop_
_entity.id
_entity.type
_entity.pdbx_description
1 polymer ?
#
loop_
_entity_poly.entity_id
_entity_poly.type
_entity_poly.pdbx_seq_one_letter_code
_entity_poly.pdbx_strand_id
1 'polypeptide(L)'
;FVRANAVPLPFDDASFDRVFTGHFYGHLDARERTAFVAEARRVAPELIVVDSALRPDHDREEIQERILNDGSAFHVYKRYFDGAELAGELGSGTVVHESDWFVMVAARPTA
;
A
#
# COMPACT_ATOMS: atom_id res chain seq x y z
N PHE A 1 -17.40 6.73 11.50
CA PHE A 1 -16.37 5.82 10.94
C PHE A 1 -17.06 4.62 10.31
N VAL A 2 -16.51 4.11 9.21
CA VAL A 2 -17.01 2.90 8.51
C VAL A 2 -16.09 1.73 8.86
N ARG A 3 -16.65 0.53 9.06
CA ARG A 3 -15.88 -0.71 9.24
C ARG A 3 -16.14 -1.63 8.05
N ALA A 4 -15.13 -1.87 7.23
CA ALA A 4 -15.22 -2.72 6.05
C ALA A 4 -13.85 -3.33 5.74
N ASN A 5 -13.84 -4.28 4.79
CA ASN A 5 -12.61 -4.71 4.14
C ASN A 5 -12.11 -3.58 3.22
N ALA A 6 -10.81 -3.55 2.95
CA ALA A 6 -10.23 -2.59 2.02
C ALA A 6 -10.55 -2.90 0.55
N VAL A 7 -10.90 -4.15 0.24
CA VAL A 7 -11.33 -4.59 -1.09
C VAL A 7 -12.54 -5.53 -0.95
N PRO A 8 -13.71 -5.20 -1.52
CA PRO A 8 -14.05 -3.89 -2.09
C PRO A 8 -14.26 -2.83 -0.99
N LEU A 9 -14.01 -1.56 -1.33
CA LEU A 9 -14.34 -0.39 -0.54
C LEU A 9 -15.86 -0.14 -0.58
N PRO A 10 -16.49 0.22 0.55
CA PRO A 10 -17.95 0.37 0.66
C PRO A 10 -18.45 1.74 0.15
N PHE A 11 -17.91 2.21 -0.96
CA PHE A 11 -18.21 3.51 -1.56
C PHE A 11 -18.51 3.38 -3.04
N ASP A 12 -19.33 4.28 -3.56
CA ASP A 12 -19.66 4.33 -4.99
C ASP A 12 -18.45 4.77 -5.82
N ASP A 13 -18.53 4.55 -7.13
CA ASP A 13 -17.50 4.99 -8.08
C ASP A 13 -17.31 6.51 -8.01
N ALA A 14 -16.07 6.97 -8.12
CA ALA A 14 -15.71 8.39 -8.11
C ALA A 14 -16.27 9.19 -6.90
N SER A 15 -16.46 8.54 -5.76
CA SER A 15 -16.94 9.19 -4.53
C SER A 15 -15.93 10.17 -3.91
N PHE A 16 -14.66 10.10 -4.30
CA PHE A 16 -13.60 10.92 -3.71
C PHE A 16 -12.65 11.47 -4.78
N ASP A 17 -11.98 12.57 -4.43
CA ASP A 17 -10.90 13.12 -5.24
C ASP A 17 -9.59 12.32 -5.09
N ARG A 18 -9.40 11.67 -3.92
CA ARG A 18 -8.14 11.00 -3.56
C ARG A 18 -8.34 9.86 -2.55
N VAL A 19 -7.57 8.78 -2.75
CA VAL A 19 -7.29 7.76 -1.72
C VAL A 19 -5.88 7.97 -1.17
N PHE A 20 -5.73 7.91 0.15
CA PHE A 20 -4.45 7.94 0.84
C PHE A 20 -4.33 6.70 1.73
N THR A 21 -3.17 6.04 1.70
CA THR A 21 -2.84 4.94 2.61
C THR A 21 -1.46 5.13 3.24
N GLY A 22 -1.31 4.66 4.48
CA GLY A 22 -0.04 4.68 5.22
C GLY A 22 0.21 3.33 5.88
N HIS A 23 1.35 2.71 5.58
CA HIS A 23 1.79 1.41 6.13
C HIS A 23 0.74 0.30 5.99
N PHE A 24 0.03 0.28 4.87
CA PHE A 24 -1.05 -0.66 4.58
C PHE A 24 -0.72 -1.49 3.33
N TYR A 25 -0.31 -0.84 2.26
CA TYR A 25 -0.10 -1.46 0.95
C TYR A 25 0.94 -2.58 0.97
N GLY A 26 2.00 -2.43 1.77
CA GLY A 26 3.04 -3.44 1.98
C GLY A 26 2.59 -4.68 2.77
N HIS A 27 1.35 -4.74 3.25
CA HIS A 27 0.78 -5.95 3.88
C HIS A 27 -0.07 -6.79 2.92
N LEU A 28 -0.33 -6.28 1.72
CA LEU A 28 -1.10 -6.97 0.70
C LEU A 28 -0.18 -7.84 -0.14
N ASP A 29 -0.58 -9.07 -0.45
CA ASP A 29 0.13 -9.91 -1.42
C ASP A 29 0.00 -9.34 -2.86
N ALA A 30 0.69 -9.94 -3.84
CA ALA A 30 0.68 -9.42 -5.22
C ALA A 30 -0.73 -9.34 -5.85
N ARG A 31 -1.61 -10.32 -5.55
CA ARG A 31 -2.98 -10.34 -6.06
C ARG A 31 -3.83 -9.29 -5.35
N GLU A 32 -3.68 -9.17 -4.03
CA GLU A 32 -4.38 -8.19 -3.21
C GLU A 32 -3.98 -6.75 -3.56
N ARG A 33 -2.68 -6.48 -3.81
CA ARG A 33 -2.19 -5.19 -4.29
C ARG A 33 -2.83 -4.80 -5.61
N THR A 34 -2.88 -5.72 -6.56
CA THR A 34 -3.52 -5.50 -7.87
C THR A 34 -5.01 -5.15 -7.71
N ALA A 35 -5.72 -5.91 -6.87
CA ALA A 35 -7.14 -5.67 -6.59
C ALA A 35 -7.36 -4.32 -5.88
N PHE A 36 -6.49 -3.98 -4.92
CA PHE A 36 -6.54 -2.72 -4.20
C PHE A 36 -6.28 -1.51 -5.10
N VAL A 37 -5.29 -1.56 -5.99
CA VAL A 37 -5.01 -0.45 -6.92
C VAL A 37 -6.21 -0.23 -7.86
N ALA A 38 -6.82 -1.29 -8.37
CA ALA A 38 -8.03 -1.20 -9.18
C ALA A 38 -9.19 -0.57 -8.38
N GLU A 39 -9.38 -1.02 -7.13
CA GLU A 39 -10.45 -0.53 -6.26
C GLU A 39 -10.25 0.93 -5.83
N ALA A 40 -9.02 1.33 -5.51
CA ALA A 40 -8.69 2.72 -5.20
C ALA A 40 -8.97 3.64 -6.39
N ARG A 41 -8.63 3.18 -7.61
CA ARG A 41 -8.92 3.91 -8.86
C ARG A 41 -10.41 3.98 -9.20
N ARG A 42 -11.20 2.99 -8.78
CA ARG A 42 -12.66 2.99 -8.93
C ARG A 42 -13.29 4.14 -8.13
N VAL A 43 -12.84 4.33 -6.89
CA VAL A 43 -13.44 5.34 -5.98
C VAL A 43 -12.81 6.72 -6.10
N ALA A 44 -11.57 6.84 -6.59
CA ALA A 44 -10.89 8.12 -6.75
C ALA A 44 -9.86 8.14 -7.89
N PRO A 45 -9.66 9.30 -8.56
CA PRO A 45 -8.67 9.44 -9.62
C PRO A 45 -7.23 9.55 -9.11
N GLU A 46 -6.99 9.80 -7.82
CA GLU A 46 -5.63 9.92 -7.27
C GLU A 46 -5.41 8.92 -6.13
N LEU A 47 -4.30 8.19 -6.18
CA LEU A 47 -3.86 7.29 -5.12
C LEU A 47 -2.50 7.76 -4.58
N ILE A 48 -2.43 7.96 -3.26
CA ILE A 48 -1.20 8.20 -2.53
C ILE A 48 -0.92 7.01 -1.61
N VAL A 49 0.28 6.45 -1.73
CA VAL A 49 0.76 5.37 -0.86
C VAL A 49 2.00 5.85 -0.12
N VAL A 50 1.95 5.77 1.19
CA VAL A 50 3.11 5.87 2.09
C VAL A 50 3.37 4.47 2.64
N ASP A 51 4.56 3.93 2.44
CA ASP A 51 4.90 2.61 3.01
C ASP A 51 6.37 2.49 3.40
N SER A 52 6.70 1.40 4.10
CA SER A 52 8.03 1.16 4.64
C SER A 52 9.07 1.01 3.53
N ALA A 53 10.18 1.73 3.70
CA ALA A 53 11.30 1.66 2.76
C ALA A 53 12.06 0.34 2.90
N LEU A 54 12.63 -0.15 1.80
CA LEU A 54 13.58 -1.25 1.84
C LEU A 54 14.87 -0.80 2.53
N ARG A 55 15.33 -1.61 3.48
CA ARG A 55 16.54 -1.38 4.27
C ARG A 55 17.49 -2.58 4.20
N PRO A 56 18.81 -2.40 4.43
CA PRO A 56 19.78 -3.48 4.31
C PRO A 56 19.55 -4.70 5.22
N ASP A 57 18.78 -4.53 6.30
CA ASP A 57 18.45 -5.56 7.29
C ASP A 57 17.15 -6.31 6.99
N HIS A 58 16.48 -6.03 5.86
CA HIS A 58 15.23 -6.66 5.46
C HIS A 58 15.31 -7.24 4.06
N ASP A 59 14.65 -8.38 3.88
CA ASP A 59 14.31 -8.86 2.55
C ASP A 59 13.18 -7.98 1.97
N ARG A 60 13.12 -7.89 0.64
CA ARG A 60 12.07 -7.11 -0.04
C ARG A 60 10.67 -7.63 0.26
N GLU A 61 10.55 -8.94 0.41
CA GLU A 61 9.34 -9.61 0.85
C GLU A 61 9.69 -10.63 1.93
N GLU A 62 8.97 -10.61 3.04
CA GLU A 62 9.19 -11.54 4.14
C GLU A 62 7.89 -11.81 4.91
N ILE A 63 7.81 -13.02 5.50
CA ILE A 63 6.79 -13.35 6.49
C ILE A 63 7.40 -13.12 7.87
N GLN A 64 6.80 -12.19 8.60
CA GLN A 64 7.22 -11.87 9.94
C GLN A 64 6.29 -12.50 10.97
N GLU A 65 6.86 -13.27 11.91
CA GLU A 65 6.11 -13.71 13.08
C GLU A 65 5.93 -12.54 14.07
N ARG A 66 4.72 -12.44 14.62
CA ARG A 66 4.33 -11.46 15.63
C ARG A 66 3.63 -12.16 16.76
N ILE A 67 4.24 -12.10 17.94
CA ILE A 67 3.66 -12.61 19.18
C ILE A 67 3.15 -11.41 19.98
N LEU A 68 1.86 -11.41 20.30
CA LEU A 68 1.23 -10.35 21.09
C LEU A 68 1.43 -10.59 22.60
N ASN A 69 1.10 -9.58 23.40
CA ASN A 69 1.24 -9.64 24.87
C ASN A 69 0.43 -10.77 25.53
N ASP A 70 -0.60 -11.29 24.87
CA ASP A 70 -1.42 -12.42 25.33
C ASP A 70 -0.88 -13.80 24.87
N GLY A 71 0.25 -13.82 24.15
CA GLY A 71 0.89 -15.02 23.62
C GLY A 71 0.33 -15.50 22.29
N SER A 72 -0.68 -14.83 21.71
CA SER A 72 -1.17 -15.17 20.37
C SER A 72 -0.12 -14.85 19.31
N ALA A 73 0.03 -15.75 18.33
CA ALA A 73 1.03 -15.66 17.27
C ALA A 73 0.37 -15.45 15.90
N PHE A 74 0.95 -14.54 15.12
CA PHE A 74 0.49 -14.18 13.78
C PHE A 74 1.65 -14.18 12.80
N HIS A 75 1.37 -14.61 11.57
CA HIS A 75 2.29 -14.48 10.45
C HIS A 75 1.82 -13.32 9.57
N VAL A 76 2.65 -12.27 9.49
CA VAL A 76 2.32 -11.04 8.77
C VAL A 76 3.21 -10.96 7.54
N TYR A 77 2.60 -10.91 6.36
CA TYR A 77 3.32 -10.61 5.13
C TYR A 77 3.77 -9.14 5.16
N LYS A 78 5.03 -8.93 4.80
CA LYS A 78 5.63 -7.61 4.65
C LYS A 78 6.32 -7.51 3.31
N ARG A 79 6.00 -6.45 2.60
CA ARG A 79 6.72 -5.94 1.45
C ARG A 79 7.28 -4.57 1.78
N TYR A 80 8.54 -4.38 1.43
CA TYR A 80 9.26 -3.12 1.54
C TYR A 80 9.55 -2.58 0.14
N PHE A 81 9.64 -1.27 0.00
CA PHE A 81 9.72 -0.61 -1.30
C PHE A 81 10.90 0.35 -1.38
N ASP A 82 11.49 0.46 -2.55
CA ASP A 82 12.14 1.70 -2.98
C ASP A 82 11.13 2.56 -3.77
N GLY A 83 11.44 3.85 -3.94
CA GLY A 83 10.51 4.80 -4.55
C GLY A 83 10.15 4.44 -6.00
N ALA A 84 11.15 4.00 -6.77
CA ALA A 84 10.98 3.66 -8.18
C ALA A 84 10.10 2.42 -8.38
N GLU A 85 10.29 1.39 -7.56
CA GLU A 85 9.46 0.19 -7.60
C GLU A 85 8.00 0.50 -7.25
N LEU A 86 7.76 1.24 -6.16
CA LEU A 86 6.39 1.62 -5.79
C LEU A 86 5.74 2.48 -6.88
N ALA A 87 6.48 3.42 -7.48
CA ALA A 87 6.00 4.21 -8.62
C ALA A 87 5.61 3.33 -9.82
N GLY A 88 6.40 2.31 -10.13
CA GLY A 88 6.09 1.33 -11.16
C GLY A 88 4.83 0.53 -10.86
N GLU A 89 4.71 0.00 -9.63
CA GLU A 89 3.54 -0.78 -9.21
C GLU A 89 2.23 0.03 -9.27
N LEU A 90 2.28 1.33 -8.96
CA LEU A 90 1.10 2.20 -9.04
C LEU A 90 0.77 2.67 -10.46
N GLY A 91 1.49 2.19 -11.48
CA GLY A 91 1.25 2.50 -12.89
C GLY A 91 1.76 3.88 -13.30
N SER A 92 3.04 4.17 -13.02
CA SER A 92 3.74 5.43 -13.31
C SER A 92 3.45 6.57 -12.34
N GLY A 93 3.59 6.29 -11.03
CA GLY A 93 3.51 7.30 -9.97
C GLY A 93 4.71 8.25 -9.92
N THR A 94 4.53 9.39 -9.28
CA THR A 94 5.61 10.33 -8.91
C THR A 94 6.08 10.01 -7.49
N VAL A 95 7.38 9.78 -7.32
CA VAL A 95 8.01 9.69 -5.99
C VAL A 95 8.00 11.08 -5.36
N VAL A 96 7.24 11.24 -4.28
CA VAL A 96 7.11 12.49 -3.53
C VAL A 96 8.13 12.55 -2.39
N HIS A 97 8.46 11.40 -1.82
CA HIS A 97 9.47 11.26 -0.76
C HIS A 97 10.13 9.89 -0.81
N GLU A 98 11.42 9.86 -0.47
CA GLU A 98 12.20 8.64 -0.32
C GLU A 98 13.22 8.85 0.80
N SER A 99 13.25 7.92 1.75
CA SER A 99 14.17 7.90 2.89
C SER A 99 14.45 6.46 3.31
N ASP A 100 15.34 6.29 4.29
CA ASP A 100 15.63 4.98 4.88
C ASP A 100 14.43 4.35 5.59
N TRP A 101 13.37 5.11 5.89
CA TRP A 101 12.27 4.62 6.73
C TRP A 101 10.97 4.43 5.96
N PHE A 102 10.66 5.34 5.05
CA PHE A 102 9.45 5.28 4.26
C PHE A 102 9.63 5.94 2.90
N VAL A 103 8.82 5.44 1.96
CA VAL A 103 8.63 6.02 0.63
C VAL A 103 7.21 6.54 0.52
N MET A 104 7.04 7.59 -0.29
CA MET A 104 5.73 8.14 -0.62
C MET A 104 5.64 8.33 -2.12
N VAL A 105 4.61 7.73 -2.73
CA VAL A 105 4.32 7.85 -4.15
C VAL A 105 2.90 8.36 -4.34
N ALA A 106 2.73 9.34 -5.23
CA ALA A 106 1.43 9.80 -5.69
C ALA A 106 1.23 9.36 -7.15
N ALA A 107 0.11 8.71 -7.45
CA ALA A 107 -0.23 8.20 -8.77
C ALA A 107 -1.60 8.70 -9.23
N ARG A 108 -1.68 9.06 -10.51
CA ARG A 108 -2.90 9.41 -11.23
C ARG A 108 -2.94 8.60 -12.53
N PRO A 109 -4.12 8.21 -13.04
CA PRO A 109 -4.23 7.65 -14.37
C PRO A 109 -3.55 8.57 -15.39
N THR A 110 -2.72 7.99 -16.25
CA THR A 110 -2.35 8.66 -17.50
C THR A 110 -3.62 8.88 -18.32
N ALA A 111 -3.82 10.13 -18.76
CA ALA A 111 -4.93 10.53 -19.63
C ALA A 111 -4.96 9.74 -20.94
#